data_AF-A0A550H0W2-F1
#
_entry.id   AF-A0A550H0W2-F1
#
_cell.length_a   1.000
_cell.length_b   1.000
_cell.length_c   1.000
_cell.angle_alpha   90.00
_cell.angle_beta   90.00
_cell.angle_gamma   90.00
#
_symmetry.space_group_name_H-M   'P 1'
#
loop_
_entity.id
_entity.type
_entity.pdbx_description
1 polymer ?
#
loop_
_entity_poly.entity_id
_entity_poly.type
_entity_poly.pdbx_seq_one_letter_code
_entity_poly.pdbx_strand_id
1 'polypeptide(L)'
;MERKKLNRNALLFCLILIAILLTPLFLIPFTIEPISEPEFLVGVEYALSESSVEGCKALVDRVKNFTNLFVIDSLGIALDFNSLNEVADYVYDAGLYFIVFFISCHEEETVTMPDGEQKDVRILRYNYYPHIWISDAKK
;
A
#
# COMPACT_ATOMS: atom_id res chain seq x y z
N MET A 1 50.65 -10.61 -45.68
CA MET A 1 49.34 -10.15 -45.17
C MET A 1 49.59 -9.15 -44.06
N GLU A 2 49.69 -7.85 -44.40
CA GLU A 2 49.98 -6.80 -43.42
C GLU A 2 48.75 -6.53 -42.54
N ARG A 3 48.92 -6.62 -41.22
CA ARG A 3 47.88 -6.17 -40.27
C ARG A 3 47.94 -4.65 -40.19
N LYS A 4 46.97 -3.96 -40.78
CA LYS A 4 46.77 -2.52 -40.58
C LYS A 4 46.59 -2.26 -39.08
N LYS A 5 47.53 -1.52 -38.47
CA LYS A 5 47.41 -1.07 -37.08
C LYS A 5 46.21 -0.13 -36.99
N LEU A 6 45.23 -0.51 -36.18
CA LEU A 6 44.03 0.27 -35.96
C LEU A 6 44.36 1.52 -35.14
N ASN A 7 43.98 2.70 -35.64
CA ASN A 7 44.30 3.97 -34.98
C ASN A 7 43.61 4.05 -33.61
N ARG A 8 44.38 4.27 -32.55
CA ARG A 8 43.90 4.33 -31.16
C ARG A 8 42.72 5.29 -30.98
N ASN A 9 42.72 6.41 -31.70
CA ASN A 9 41.64 7.41 -31.67
C ASN A 9 40.36 6.90 -32.34
N ALA A 10 40.48 6.11 -33.41
CA ALA A 10 39.33 5.47 -34.06
C ALA A 10 38.72 4.39 -33.15
N LEU A 11 39.56 3.64 -32.43
CA LEU A 11 39.10 2.65 -31.46
C LEU A 11 38.34 3.29 -30.29
N LEU A 12 38.87 4.39 -29.73
CA LEU A 12 38.20 5.17 -28.68
C LEU A 12 36.84 5.73 -29.16
N PHE A 13 36.81 6.27 -30.38
CA PHE A 13 35.56 6.77 -30.97
C PHE A 13 34.52 5.66 -31.10
N CYS A 14 34.90 4.49 -31.62
CA CYS A 14 33.99 3.34 -31.72
C CYS A 14 33.47 2.88 -30.36
N LEU A 15 34.31 2.84 -29.32
CA LEU A 15 33.89 2.44 -27.98
C LEU A 15 32.87 3.41 -27.38
N ILE A 16 33.08 4.71 -27.53
CA ILE A 16 32.14 5.74 -27.08
C ILE A 16 30.81 5.61 -27.83
N LEU A 17 30.86 5.39 -29.15
CA LEU A 17 29.67 5.25 -29.98
C LEU A 17 28.85 4.00 -29.62
N ILE A 18 29.54 2.89 -29.32
CA ILE A 18 28.91 1.66 -28.79
C ILE A 18 28.27 1.93 -27.42
N ALA A 19 28.95 2.62 -26.51
CA ALA A 19 28.39 2.94 -25.19
C ALA A 19 27.13 3.83 -25.28
N ILE A 20 27.11 4.80 -26.20
CA ILE A 20 25.94 5.65 -26.46
C ILE A 20 24.79 4.86 -27.10
N LEU A 21 25.10 3.89 -27.98
CA LEU A 21 24.07 3.05 -28.59
C LEU A 21 23.50 2.01 -27.62
N LEU A 22 24.29 1.55 -26.66
CA LEU A 22 23.86 0.57 -25.67
C LEU A 22 23.15 1.20 -24.47
N THR A 23 23.39 2.47 -24.16
CA THR A 23 22.78 3.16 -23.00
C THR A 23 21.24 3.13 -22.99
N PRO A 24 20.52 3.33 -24.11
CA PRO A 24 19.07 3.19 -24.15
C PRO A 24 18.58 1.81 -23.73
N LEU A 25 19.30 0.73 -24.08
CA LEU A 25 18.90 -0.64 -23.73
C LEU A 25 18.91 -0.89 -22.22
N PHE A 26 19.76 -0.18 -21.48
CA PHE A 26 19.82 -0.26 -20.02
C PHE A 26 18.84 0.68 -19.31
N LEU A 27 18.23 1.62 -20.04
CA LEU A 27 17.24 2.58 -19.52
C LEU A 27 15.78 2.11 -19.72
N ILE A 28 15.54 1.14 -20.63
CA ILE A 28 14.20 0.55 -20.87
C ILE A 28 13.52 0.01 -19.60
N PRO A 29 14.18 -0.75 -18.69
CA PRO A 29 13.51 -1.21 -17.47
C PRO A 29 13.14 -0.10 -16.48
N PHE A 30 13.61 1.14 -16.69
CA PHE A 30 13.26 2.31 -15.88
C PHE A 30 12.14 3.16 -16.50
N THR A 31 11.81 2.95 -17.77
CA THR A 31 10.78 3.73 -18.47
C THR A 31 9.56 2.88 -18.76
N ILE A 32 8.63 2.91 -17.79
CA ILE A 32 7.18 2.82 -17.99
C ILE A 32 6.66 1.42 -18.35
N GLU A 33 6.23 0.69 -17.32
CA GLU A 33 4.96 -0.03 -17.45
C GLU A 33 3.85 0.94 -17.05
N PRO A 34 2.82 1.19 -17.89
CA PRO A 34 1.56 1.68 -17.34
C PRO A 34 1.09 0.61 -16.38
N ILE A 35 0.91 0.96 -15.11
CA ILE A 35 0.25 0.09 -14.13
C ILE A 35 -1.14 -0.18 -14.70
N SER A 36 -1.30 -1.28 -15.45
CA SER A 36 -2.63 -1.74 -15.80
C SER A 36 -3.24 -2.19 -14.48
N GLU A 37 -4.41 -1.66 -14.14
CA GLU A 37 -5.13 -2.12 -12.95
C GLU A 37 -5.17 -3.65 -12.96
N PRO A 38 -4.81 -4.30 -11.85
CA PRO A 38 -4.72 -5.75 -11.82
C PRO A 38 -6.09 -6.37 -12.05
N GLU A 39 -6.16 -7.44 -12.84
CA GLU A 39 -7.40 -8.18 -13.10
C GLU A 39 -8.05 -8.70 -11.80
N PHE A 40 -7.22 -9.02 -10.79
CA PHE A 40 -7.66 -9.48 -9.49
C PHE A 40 -6.77 -8.96 -8.36
N LEU A 41 -7.37 -8.74 -7.19
CA LEU A 41 -6.67 -8.31 -5.98
C LEU A 41 -6.45 -9.51 -5.04
N VAL A 42 -5.21 -9.68 -4.58
CA VAL A 42 -4.79 -10.68 -3.59
C VAL A 42 -3.99 -9.98 -2.52
N GLY A 43 -4.40 -10.19 -1.27
CA GLY A 43 -3.86 -9.45 -0.15
C GLY A 43 -3.89 -10.18 1.16
N VAL A 44 -3.38 -9.48 2.17
CA VAL A 44 -3.46 -9.88 3.57
C VAL A 44 -4.20 -8.81 4.36
N GLU A 45 -4.74 -9.22 5.49
CA GLU A 45 -5.44 -8.36 6.43
C GLU A 45 -4.64 -8.23 7.73
N TYR A 46 -4.58 -7.01 8.25
CA TYR A 46 -4.03 -6.71 9.56
C TYR A 46 -5.15 -6.37 10.55
N ALA A 47 -5.68 -7.41 11.22
CA ALA A 47 -6.80 -7.34 12.16
C ALA A 47 -6.41 -7.85 13.55
N LEU A 48 -5.61 -7.08 14.29
CA LEU A 48 -5.17 -7.44 15.64
C LEU A 48 -5.86 -6.55 16.68
N SER A 49 -6.27 -7.16 17.80
CA SER A 49 -6.82 -6.42 18.96
C SER A 49 -5.78 -5.48 19.57
N GLU A 50 -4.54 -5.96 19.69
CA GLU A 50 -3.38 -5.19 20.15
C GLU A 50 -2.50 -4.87 18.94
N SER A 51 -2.85 -3.80 18.23
CA SER A 51 -2.18 -3.37 17.00
C SER A 51 -1.20 -2.24 17.24
N SER A 52 -0.12 -2.20 16.45
CA SER A 52 0.76 -1.02 16.39
C SER A 52 1.06 -0.63 14.94
N VAL A 53 1.40 0.64 14.75
CA VAL A 53 1.82 1.17 13.44
C VAL A 53 3.04 0.40 12.92
N GLU A 54 4.03 0.15 13.77
CA GLU A 54 5.25 -0.58 13.41
C GLU A 54 4.96 -2.03 13.03
N GLY A 55 4.04 -2.69 13.74
CA GLY A 55 3.62 -4.06 13.45
C GLY A 55 2.91 -4.14 12.10
N CYS A 56 2.07 -3.16 11.79
CA CYS A 56 1.41 -3.06 10.49
C CYS A 56 2.43 -2.85 9.36
N LYS A 57 3.34 -1.89 9.51
CA LYS A 57 4.42 -1.61 8.55
C LYS A 57 5.32 -2.82 8.31
N ALA A 58 5.65 -3.55 9.37
CA ALA A 58 6.44 -4.79 9.26
C ALA A 58 5.71 -5.87 8.45
N LEU A 59 4.38 -5.98 8.56
CA LEU A 59 3.61 -6.89 7.71
C LEU A 59 3.60 -6.43 6.25
N VAL A 60 3.45 -5.13 6.00
CA VAL A 60 3.56 -4.55 4.64
C VAL A 60 4.91 -4.91 4.02
N ASP A 61 6.02 -4.68 4.72
CA ASP A 61 7.36 -5.01 4.23
C ASP A 61 7.54 -6.49 3.91
N ARG A 62 6.89 -7.36 4.70
CA ARG A 62 6.91 -8.80 4.47
C ARG A 62 6.15 -9.19 3.21
N VAL A 63 5.02 -8.56 2.90
CA VAL A 63 4.07 -9.04 1.89
C VAL A 63 4.08 -8.26 0.57
N LYS A 64 4.66 -7.05 0.54
CA LYS A 64 4.59 -6.14 -0.61
C LYS A 64 5.14 -6.69 -1.94
N ASN A 65 6.01 -7.69 -1.87
CA ASN A 65 6.60 -8.30 -3.07
C ASN A 65 5.79 -9.48 -3.65
N PHE A 66 4.72 -9.92 -2.98
CA PHE A 66 3.90 -11.06 -3.43
C PHE A 66 2.40 -10.86 -3.23
N THR A 67 1.97 -9.66 -2.87
CA THR A 67 0.56 -9.24 -2.77
C THR A 67 0.39 -7.93 -3.54
N ASN A 68 -0.84 -7.59 -3.90
CA ASN A 68 -1.18 -6.30 -4.49
C ASN A 68 -2.26 -5.55 -3.69
N LEU A 69 -2.81 -6.16 -2.62
CA LEU A 69 -3.80 -5.57 -1.74
C LEU A 69 -3.38 -5.72 -0.27
N PHE A 70 -3.69 -4.72 0.54
CA PHE A 70 -3.54 -4.78 1.99
C PHE A 70 -4.80 -4.25 2.69
N VAL A 71 -5.32 -4.99 3.67
CA VAL A 71 -6.52 -4.58 4.43
C VAL A 71 -6.11 -4.10 5.82
N ILE A 72 -6.44 -2.85 6.15
CA ILE A 72 -6.19 -2.21 7.45
C ILE A 72 -7.46 -2.41 8.31
N ASP A 73 -7.46 -3.44 9.16
CA ASP A 73 -8.63 -3.85 9.98
C ASP A 73 -8.33 -3.92 11.48
N SER A 74 -7.33 -3.17 11.93
CA SER A 74 -7.06 -3.06 13.36
C SER A 74 -7.72 -1.80 13.90
N LEU A 75 -8.71 -1.96 14.79
CA LEU A 75 -9.46 -0.83 15.36
C LEU A 75 -8.56 0.24 16.01
N GLY A 76 -7.48 -0.18 16.69
CA GLY A 76 -6.52 0.75 17.30
C GLY A 76 -5.81 1.65 16.28
N ILE A 77 -5.69 1.20 15.03
CA ILE A 77 -5.16 2.00 13.91
C ILE A 77 -6.29 2.76 13.22
N ALA A 78 -7.39 2.08 12.87
CA ALA A 78 -8.47 2.67 12.07
C ALA A 78 -9.22 3.82 12.76
N LEU A 79 -9.25 3.84 14.10
CA LEU A 79 -9.90 4.90 14.88
C LEU A 79 -8.96 6.06 15.24
N ASP A 80 -7.64 5.90 15.09
CA ASP A 80 -6.67 6.96 15.34
C ASP A 80 -6.23 7.59 14.01
N PHE A 81 -6.61 8.85 13.77
CA PHE A 81 -6.39 9.52 12.49
C PHE A 81 -4.91 9.61 12.09
N ASN A 82 -4.00 9.80 13.06
CA ASN A 82 -2.57 9.90 12.77
C ASN A 82 -2.01 8.54 12.39
N SER A 83 -2.36 7.51 13.15
CA SER A 83 -1.93 6.13 12.92
C SER A 83 -2.48 5.60 11.60
N LEU A 84 -3.75 5.88 11.29
CA LEU A 84 -4.38 5.49 10.03
C LEU A 84 -3.70 6.16 8.84
N ASN A 85 -3.49 7.49 8.87
CA ASN A 85 -2.80 8.17 7.78
C ASN A 85 -1.38 7.65 7.59
N GLU A 86 -0.64 7.48 8.68
CA GLU A 86 0.73 6.98 8.62
C GLU A 86 0.82 5.57 8.02
N VAL A 87 -0.13 4.68 8.35
CA VAL A 87 -0.18 3.34 7.78
C VAL A 87 -0.67 3.37 6.33
N ALA A 88 -1.71 4.14 6.02
CA ALA A 88 -2.26 4.25 4.68
C ALA A 88 -1.23 4.80 3.69
N ASP A 89 -0.52 5.87 4.07
CA ASP A 89 0.58 6.44 3.29
C ASP A 89 1.68 5.41 3.07
N TYR A 90 2.05 4.65 4.12
CA TYR A 90 3.08 3.61 4.01
C TYR A 90 2.69 2.47 3.07
N VAL A 91 1.42 2.05 3.10
CA VAL A 91 0.89 1.01 2.21
C VAL A 91 0.84 1.51 0.76
N TYR A 92 0.42 2.76 0.56
CA TYR A 92 0.41 3.42 -0.75
C TYR A 92 1.83 3.54 -1.34
N ASP A 93 2.79 4.03 -0.54
CA ASP A 93 4.19 4.16 -0.93
C ASP A 93 4.86 2.81 -1.22
N ALA A 94 4.35 1.72 -0.63
CA ALA A 94 4.76 0.36 -0.94
C ALA A 94 4.19 -0.17 -2.27
N GLY A 95 3.36 0.60 -2.96
CA GLY A 95 2.77 0.25 -4.26
C GLY A 95 1.57 -0.69 -4.17
N LEU A 96 0.92 -0.80 -3.00
CA LEU A 96 -0.22 -1.68 -2.78
C LEU A 96 -1.54 -0.91 -2.87
N TYR A 97 -2.58 -1.57 -3.37
CA TYR A 97 -3.96 -1.16 -3.12
C TYR A 97 -4.29 -1.40 -1.64
N PHE A 98 -5.22 -0.64 -1.07
CA PHE A 98 -5.65 -0.89 0.30
C PHE A 98 -7.13 -0.64 0.55
N ILE A 99 -7.64 -1.35 1.56
CA ILE A 99 -8.99 -1.18 2.09
C ILE A 99 -8.86 -0.87 3.57
N VAL A 100 -9.60 0.14 4.04
CA VAL A 100 -9.68 0.47 5.46
C VAL A 100 -11.00 -0.06 6.00
N PHE A 101 -10.94 -0.86 7.06
CA PHE A 101 -12.11 -1.18 7.84
C PHE A 101 -12.45 -0.02 8.76
N PHE A 102 -13.67 0.47 8.63
CA PHE A 102 -14.21 1.46 9.55
C PHE A 102 -15.45 0.88 10.21
N ILE A 103 -15.51 1.07 11.52
CA ILE A 103 -16.70 0.76 12.31
C ILE A 103 -17.42 2.07 12.65
N SER A 104 -18.75 2.07 12.56
CA SER A 104 -19.54 3.20 13.02
C SER A 104 -20.25 2.85 14.32
N CYS A 105 -20.27 3.80 15.24
CA CYS A 105 -21.15 3.74 16.39
C CYS A 105 -22.58 3.91 15.87
N HIS A 106 -23.41 2.87 16.01
CA HIS A 106 -24.75 2.88 15.45
C HIS A 106 -25.80 3.30 16.49
N GLU A 107 -25.59 2.94 17.76
CA GLU A 107 -26.58 3.17 18.81
C GLU A 107 -25.88 3.23 20.18
N GLU A 108 -26.39 4.06 21.08
CA GLU A 108 -26.03 4.03 22.50
C GLU A 108 -27.22 3.37 23.23
N GLU A 109 -26.98 2.21 23.83
CA GLU A 109 -28.00 1.49 24.59
C GLU A 109 -27.68 1.60 26.08
N THR A 110 -28.65 2.04 26.88
CA THR A 110 -28.52 2.03 28.34
C THR A 110 -28.81 0.63 28.86
N VAL A 111 -27.76 -0.10 29.24
CA VAL A 111 -27.87 -1.47 29.77
C VAL A 111 -27.93 -1.40 31.30
N THR A 112 -28.86 -2.13 31.89
CA THR A 112 -28.91 -2.31 33.35
C THR A 112 -28.07 -3.53 33.75
N MET A 113 -27.02 -3.29 34.52
CA MET A 113 -26.11 -4.31 35.04
C MET A 113 -26.78 -5.14 36.15
N PRO A 114 -26.26 -6.32 36.52
CA PRO A 114 -26.86 -7.19 37.55
C PRO A 114 -26.99 -6.56 38.94
N ASP A 115 -26.21 -5.53 39.23
CA ASP A 115 -26.25 -4.74 40.47
C ASP A 115 -27.22 -3.54 40.42
N GLY A 116 -27.91 -3.35 39.29
CA GLY A 116 -28.85 -2.25 39.06
C GLY A 116 -28.22 -0.97 38.51
N GLU A 117 -26.90 -0.94 38.27
CA GLU A 117 -26.24 0.19 37.62
C GLU A 117 -26.69 0.32 36.15
N GLN A 118 -27.09 1.51 35.74
CA GLN A 118 -27.35 1.80 34.32
C GLN A 118 -26.08 2.35 33.69
N LYS A 119 -25.65 1.72 32.59
CA LYS A 119 -24.48 2.14 31.84
C LYS A 119 -24.82 2.30 30.37
N ASP A 120 -24.45 3.45 29.81
CA ASP A 120 -24.54 3.66 28.37
C ASP A 120 -23.43 2.85 27.69
N VAL A 121 -23.85 1.91 26.85
CA VAL A 121 -22.95 1.05 26.07
C VAL A 121 -23.07 1.47 24.61
N ARG A 122 -21.93 1.78 24.00
CA ARG A 122 -21.84 2.04 22.56
C ARG A 122 -21.92 0.74 21.80
N ILE A 123 -22.96 0.57 21.00
CA ILE A 123 -23.10 -0.55 20.08
C ILE A 123 -22.40 -0.17 18.78
N LEU A 124 -21.22 -0.78 18.61
CA LEU A 124 -20.49 -0.73 17.36
C LEU A 124 -21.11 -1.75 16.41
N ARG A 125 -21.57 -1.31 15.24
CA ARG A 125 -22.02 -2.22 14.18
C ARG A 125 -21.06 -2.16 13.01
N TYR A 126 -20.75 -3.33 12.47
CA TYR A 126 -20.02 -3.48 11.22
C TYR A 126 -20.74 -2.69 10.13
N ASN A 127 -20.06 -1.70 9.56
CA ASN A 127 -20.62 -0.92 8.47
C ASN A 127 -20.46 -1.73 7.17
N TYR A 128 -21.42 -2.61 6.89
CA TYR A 128 -21.50 -3.36 5.64
C TYR A 128 -21.86 -2.49 4.41
N TYR A 129 -21.86 -1.16 4.56
CA TYR A 129 -22.27 -0.21 3.51
C TYR A 129 -21.15 0.78 3.14
N PRO A 130 -19.98 0.30 2.64
CA PRO A 130 -18.86 1.16 2.22
C PRO A 130 -19.22 2.12 1.08
N HIS A 131 -20.32 1.87 0.36
CA HIS A 131 -20.79 2.70 -0.74
C HIS A 131 -21.15 4.14 -0.34
N ILE A 132 -21.51 4.39 0.93
CA ILE A 132 -21.86 5.73 1.41
C ILE A 132 -20.60 6.61 1.46
N TRP A 133 -19.51 6.14 2.07
CA TRP A 133 -18.27 6.91 2.19
C TRP A 133 -17.54 7.09 0.86
N ILE A 134 -17.58 6.09 -0.04
CA ILE A 134 -17.00 6.21 -1.39
C ILE A 134 -17.74 7.28 -2.20
N SER A 135 -19.04 7.46 -1.98
CA SER A 135 -19.82 8.48 -2.69
C SER A 135 -19.51 9.92 -2.23
N ASP A 136 -19.13 10.11 -0.97
CA ASP A 136 -18.77 11.42 -0.43
C ASP A 136 -17.29 11.78 -0.58
N ALA A 137 -16.37 10.82 -0.70
CA ALA A 137 -14.95 11.06 -0.96
C ALA A 137 -14.66 11.66 -2.36
N LYS A 138 -15.68 11.77 -3.23
CA LYS A 138 -15.59 12.33 -4.58
C LYS A 138 -15.83 13.85 -4.67
N LYS A 139 -15.90 14.56 -3.53
CA LYS A 139 -16.07 16.02 -3.49
C LYS A 139 -14.74 16.74 -3.32
#